data_AF-A0A8J4P3L2-F1
#
_entry.id   AF-A0A8J4P3L2-F1
#
_cell.length_a   1.000
_cell.length_b   1.000
_cell.length_c   1.000
_cell.angle_alpha   90.00
_cell.angle_beta   90.00
_cell.angle_gamma   90.00
#
_symmetry.space_group_name_H-M   'P 1'
#
loop_
_entity.id
_entity.type
_entity.pdbx_description
1 polymer ?
#
loop_
_entity_poly.entity_id
_entity_poly.type
_entity_poly.pdbx_seq_one_letter_code
_entity_poly.pdbx_strand_id
1 'polypeptide(L)'
;ILKKQHSVLAHKFVEVMTEYNETQTLFRERSKGRIQRQLEITGKTTTDEELEEMLESGNPSIFTSDIISDSQITRQALNEIESRHKDIMKLESSIRELHEMFMDMAMFVETQGEMINNIEKNVMNASDYVEHAKEETKKAVKYKSKARRVCCLSVIVLVSVL
;
A
#
# COMPACT_ATOMS: atom_id res chain seq x y z
N ILE A 1 11.17 9.34 18.47
CA ILE A 1 9.72 9.24 18.20
C ILE A 1 9.41 9.74 16.79
N LEU A 2 9.80 10.97 16.42
CA LEU A 2 9.59 11.55 15.09
C LEU A 2 10.09 10.64 13.94
N LYS A 3 11.36 10.19 13.98
CA LYS A 3 11.91 9.27 12.97
C LYS A 3 11.03 8.01 12.77
N LYS A 4 10.62 7.33 13.85
CA LYS A 4 9.76 6.14 13.77
C LYS A 4 8.40 6.41 13.10
N GLN A 5 7.80 7.58 13.33
CA GLN A 5 6.55 7.96 12.67
C GLN A 5 6.74 8.16 11.17
N HIS A 6 7.89 8.72 10.74
CA HIS A 6 8.21 8.88 9.32
C HIS A 6 8.36 7.53 8.58
N SER A 7 8.99 6.52 9.19
CA SER A 7 9.12 5.20 8.56
C SER A 7 7.79 4.44 8.45
N VAL A 8 6.94 4.49 9.49
CA VAL A 8 5.60 3.88 9.42
C VAL A 8 4.76 4.55 8.33
N LEU A 9 4.84 5.88 8.21
CA LEU A 9 4.13 6.62 7.17
C LEU A 9 4.66 6.29 5.77
N ALA A 10 5.98 6.13 5.60
CA ALA A 10 6.60 5.74 4.34
C ALA A 10 6.14 4.35 3.87
N HIS A 11 6.10 3.36 4.79
CA HIS A 11 5.55 2.04 4.46
C HIS A 11 4.09 2.09 4.07
N LYS A 12 3.27 2.87 4.79
CA LYS A 12 1.85 3.01 4.45
C LYS A 12 1.64 3.70 3.11
N PHE A 13 2.50 4.67 2.78
CA PHE A 13 2.50 5.33 1.48
C PHE A 13 2.80 4.33 0.35
N VAL A 14 3.86 3.53 0.47
CA VAL A 14 4.20 2.49 -0.51
C VAL A 14 3.05 1.50 -0.72
N GLU A 15 2.42 1.05 0.37
CA GLU A 15 1.28 0.14 0.32
C GLU A 15 0.11 0.74 -0.49
N VAL A 16 -0.32 1.96 -0.15
CA VAL A 16 -1.44 2.65 -0.83
C VAL A 16 -1.11 2.93 -2.29
N MET A 17 0.13 3.31 -2.61
CA MET A 17 0.55 3.59 -3.99
C MET A 17 0.60 2.33 -4.85
N THR A 18 0.94 1.18 -4.24
CA THR A 18 0.90 -0.13 -4.92
C THR A 18 -0.55 -0.52 -5.25
N GLU A 19 -1.46 -0.43 -4.28
CA GLU A 19 -2.89 -0.69 -4.49
C GLU A 19 -3.50 0.25 -5.56
N TYR A 20 -3.08 1.52 -5.55
CA TYR A 20 -3.51 2.50 -6.54
C TYR A 20 -2.98 2.17 -7.94
N ASN A 21 -1.72 1.73 -8.08
CA ASN A 21 -1.16 1.28 -9.35
C ASN A 21 -1.85 0.03 -9.91
N GLU A 22 -2.18 -0.94 -9.05
CA GLU A 22 -2.98 -2.11 -9.44
C GLU A 22 -4.35 -1.70 -9.97
N THR A 23 -5.01 -0.76 -9.28
CA THR A 23 -6.31 -0.21 -9.70
C THR A 23 -6.22 0.50 -11.05
N GLN A 24 -5.15 1.28 -11.27
CA GLN A 24 -4.89 1.95 -12.55
C GLN A 24 -4.67 0.94 -13.68
N THR A 25 -3.89 -0.11 -13.44
CA THR A 25 -3.67 -1.19 -14.41
C THR A 25 -4.98 -1.87 -14.81
N LEU A 26 -5.83 -2.21 -13.83
CA LEU A 26 -7.16 -2.76 -14.10
C LEU A 26 -8.06 -1.82 -14.90
N PHE A 27 -7.97 -0.51 -14.64
CA PHE A 27 -8.72 0.49 -15.41
C PHE A 27 -8.23 0.59 -16.86
N ARG A 28 -6.92 0.50 -17.10
CA ARG A 28 -6.32 0.43 -18.44
C ARG A 28 -6.86 -0.75 -19.23
N GLU A 29 -6.79 -1.95 -18.67
CA GLU A 29 -7.24 -3.19 -19.32
C GLU A 29 -8.73 -3.15 -19.66
N ARG A 30 -9.56 -2.64 -18.74
CA ARG A 30 -11.00 -2.46 -19.00
C ARG A 30 -11.27 -1.44 -20.11
N SER A 31 -10.46 -0.38 -20.20
CA SER A 31 -10.60 0.64 -21.22
C SER A 31 -10.16 0.11 -22.59
N LYS A 32 -9.05 -0.63 -22.64
CA LYS A 32 -8.57 -1.36 -23.82
C LYS A 32 -9.65 -2.31 -24.36
N GLY A 33 -10.20 -3.18 -23.50
CA GLY A 33 -11.26 -4.11 -23.90
C GLY A 33 -12.53 -3.41 -24.41
N ARG A 34 -12.87 -2.24 -23.88
CA ARG A 34 -13.98 -1.43 -24.43
C ARG A 34 -13.66 -0.87 -25.80
N ILE A 35 -12.44 -0.37 -26.02
CA ILE A 35 -12.02 0.12 -27.34
C ILE A 35 -12.09 -1.02 -28.36
N GLN A 36 -11.58 -2.20 -28.02
CA GLN A 36 -11.65 -3.38 -28.88
C GLN A 36 -13.09 -3.72 -29.27
N ARG A 37 -14.00 -3.76 -28.29
CA ARG A 37 -15.43 -3.99 -28.50
C ARG A 37 -16.05 -2.97 -29.47
N GLN A 38 -15.70 -1.69 -29.32
CA GLN A 38 -16.24 -0.63 -30.18
C GLN A 38 -15.65 -0.72 -31.60
N LEU A 39 -14.38 -1.09 -31.76
CA LEU A 39 -13.78 -1.36 -33.06
C LEU A 39 -14.50 -2.51 -33.79
N GLU A 40 -14.82 -3.60 -33.08
CA GLU A 40 -15.61 -4.71 -33.63
C GLU A 40 -16.98 -4.24 -34.15
N ILE A 41 -17.66 -3.35 -33.40
CA ILE A 41 -18.97 -2.78 -33.79
C ILE A 41 -18.85 -1.97 -35.08
N THR A 42 -17.72 -1.28 -35.28
CA THR A 42 -17.46 -0.54 -36.53
C THR A 42 -17.04 -1.44 -37.70
N GLY A 43 -16.89 -2.74 -37.48
CA GLY A 43 -16.45 -3.70 -38.49
C GLY A 43 -14.93 -3.85 -38.60
N LYS A 44 -14.14 -3.16 -37.75
CA LYS A 44 -12.69 -3.30 -37.67
C LYS A 44 -12.34 -4.38 -36.66
N THR A 45 -11.87 -5.53 -37.15
CA THR A 45 -11.30 -6.57 -36.27
C THR A 45 -9.86 -6.19 -35.97
N THR A 46 -9.47 -6.24 -34.70
CA THR A 46 -8.14 -5.83 -34.25
C THR A 46 -7.64 -6.81 -33.21
N THR A 47 -6.43 -7.31 -33.40
CA THR A 47 -5.73 -8.16 -32.43
C THR A 47 -5.33 -7.36 -31.19
N ASP A 48 -4.96 -8.05 -30.12
CA ASP A 48 -4.55 -7.38 -28.89
C ASP A 48 -3.27 -6.57 -29.08
N GLU A 49 -2.35 -7.10 -29.88
CA GLU A 49 -1.08 -6.47 -30.26
C GLU A 49 -1.29 -5.24 -31.14
N GLU A 50 -2.11 -5.34 -32.19
CA GLU A 50 -2.43 -4.19 -33.05
C GLU A 50 -3.12 -3.07 -32.25
N LEU A 51 -4.01 -3.44 -31.33
CA LEU A 51 -4.67 -2.46 -30.47
C LEU A 51 -3.67 -1.77 -29.53
N GLU A 52 -2.68 -2.50 -29.03
CA GLU A 52 -1.62 -1.93 -28.21
C GLU A 52 -0.79 -0.92 -29.00
N GLU A 53 -0.35 -1.26 -30.21
CA GLU A 53 0.38 -0.34 -31.10
C GLU A 53 -0.44 0.93 -31.41
N MET A 54 -1.76 0.77 -31.60
CA MET A 54 -2.66 1.90 -31.81
C MET A 54 -2.71 2.84 -30.59
N LEU A 55 -2.73 2.29 -29.37
CA LEU A 55 -2.70 3.07 -28.12
C LEU A 55 -1.36 3.78 -27.93
N GLU A 56 -0.25 3.10 -28.21
CA GLU A 56 1.11 3.65 -28.08
C GLU A 56 1.41 4.77 -29.08
N SER A 57 0.74 4.77 -30.25
CA SER A 57 0.92 5.80 -31.27
C SER A 57 0.58 7.22 -30.79
N GLY A 58 -0.25 7.34 -29.73
CA GLY A 58 -0.72 8.61 -29.19
C GLY A 58 -1.58 9.43 -30.16
N ASN A 59 -1.94 8.88 -31.33
CA ASN A 59 -2.68 9.57 -32.37
C ASN A 59 -4.15 9.08 -32.42
N PRO A 60 -5.14 9.88 -31.95
CA PRO A 60 -6.54 9.48 -31.94
C PRO A 60 -7.12 9.14 -33.33
N SER A 61 -6.54 9.68 -34.41
CA SER A 61 -7.02 9.41 -35.77
C SER A 61 -6.73 7.99 -36.25
N ILE A 62 -5.82 7.26 -35.58
CA ILE A 62 -5.53 5.86 -35.93
C ILE A 62 -6.76 4.96 -35.76
N PHE A 63 -7.64 5.32 -34.83
CA PHE A 63 -8.89 4.60 -34.57
C PHE A 63 -9.94 4.86 -35.64
N THR A 64 -9.90 5.99 -36.36
CA THR A 64 -10.97 6.44 -37.26
C THR A 64 -10.60 6.34 -38.74
N SER A 65 -9.31 6.26 -39.08
CA SER A 65 -8.77 6.34 -40.44
C SER A 65 -9.37 5.36 -41.46
N ASP A 66 -9.71 4.14 -41.04
CA ASP A 66 -10.23 3.08 -41.92
C ASP A 66 -11.76 2.89 -41.81
N ILE A 67 -12.44 3.68 -40.99
CA ILE A 67 -13.85 3.44 -40.64
C ILE A 67 -14.76 4.43 -41.36
N ILE A 68 -15.63 3.88 -42.22
CA ILE A 68 -16.68 4.64 -42.90
C ILE A 68 -17.77 5.00 -41.89
N SER A 69 -17.91 6.30 -41.59
CA SER A 69 -18.81 6.83 -40.56
C SER A 69 -20.26 7.05 -41.04
N ASP A 70 -20.79 6.10 -41.82
CA ASP A 70 -22.09 6.26 -42.50
C ASP A 70 -23.30 5.95 -41.60
N SER A 71 -23.08 5.26 -40.48
CA SER A 71 -24.12 4.92 -39.50
C SER A 71 -23.99 5.73 -38.21
N GLN A 72 -25.13 6.11 -37.63
CA GLN A 72 -25.19 6.72 -36.29
C GLN A 72 -24.52 5.83 -35.24
N ILE A 73 -24.63 4.50 -35.39
CA ILE A 73 -24.00 3.53 -34.49
C ILE A 73 -22.47 3.63 -34.59
N THR A 74 -21.92 3.70 -35.80
CA THR A 74 -20.48 3.85 -36.02
C THR A 74 -19.96 5.14 -35.41
N ARG A 75 -20.67 6.26 -35.58
CA ARG A 75 -20.28 7.55 -34.99
C ARG A 75 -20.26 7.49 -33.46
N GLN A 76 -21.24 6.81 -32.85
CA GLN A 76 -21.28 6.63 -31.41
C GLN A 76 -20.11 5.78 -30.90
N ALA A 77 -19.79 4.68 -31.60
CA ALA A 77 -18.65 3.82 -31.28
C ALA A 77 -17.33 4.60 -31.35
N LEU A 78 -17.12 5.40 -32.41
CA LEU A 78 -15.93 6.23 -32.56
C LEU A 78 -15.79 7.28 -31.44
N ASN A 79 -16.89 7.94 -31.04
CA ASN A 79 -16.87 8.88 -29.92
C ASN A 79 -16.52 8.19 -28.59
N GLU A 80 -17.01 6.97 -28.37
CA GLU A 80 -16.67 6.18 -27.18
C GLU A 80 -15.19 5.79 -27.18
N ILE A 81 -14.65 5.36 -28.33
CA ILE A 81 -13.23 5.05 -28.49
C ILE A 81 -12.37 6.27 -28.14
N GLU A 82 -12.68 7.45 -28.70
CA GLU A 82 -11.94 8.68 -28.42
C GLU A 82 -11.99 9.05 -26.92
N SER A 83 -13.16 8.90 -26.29
CA SER A 83 -13.30 9.13 -24.85
C SER A 83 -12.45 8.16 -24.02
N ARG A 84 -12.45 6.87 -24.35
CA ARG A 84 -11.65 5.86 -23.64
C ARG A 84 -10.15 6.07 -23.86
N HIS A 85 -9.73 6.41 -25.07
CA HIS A 85 -8.34 6.73 -25.38
C HIS A 85 -7.87 7.93 -24.55
N LYS A 86 -8.68 8.98 -24.44
CA LYS A 86 -8.37 10.13 -23.58
C LYS A 86 -8.23 9.76 -22.11
N ASP A 87 -9.04 8.82 -21.62
CA ASP A 87 -8.92 8.33 -20.25
C ASP A 87 -7.62 7.54 -20.04
N ILE A 88 -7.20 6.73 -21.03
CA ILE A 88 -5.90 6.04 -21.01
C ILE A 88 -4.73 7.04 -21.01
N MET A 89 -4.79 8.09 -21.82
CA MET A 89 -3.75 9.14 -21.83
C MET A 89 -3.63 9.86 -20.48
N LYS A 90 -4.75 10.14 -19.80
CA LYS A 90 -4.73 10.68 -18.44
C LYS A 90 -4.14 9.70 -17.44
N LEU A 91 -4.52 8.43 -17.55
CA LEU A 91 -3.98 7.36 -16.72
C LEU A 91 -2.46 7.27 -16.82
N GLU A 92 -1.90 7.33 -18.03
CA GLU A 92 -0.46 7.30 -18.25
C GLU A 92 0.25 8.48 -17.60
N SER A 93 -0.32 9.68 -17.67
CA SER A 93 0.18 10.84 -16.93
C SER A 93 0.21 10.58 -15.43
N SER A 94 -0.90 10.06 -14.88
CA SER A 94 -0.98 9.72 -13.47
C SER A 94 0.00 8.61 -13.06
N ILE A 95 0.24 7.60 -13.91
CA ILE A 95 1.25 6.56 -13.67
C ILE A 95 2.65 7.16 -13.63
N ARG A 96 2.98 8.12 -14.51
CA ARG A 96 4.28 8.81 -14.48
C ARG A 96 4.47 9.59 -13.18
N GLU A 97 3.44 10.30 -12.71
CA GLU A 97 3.47 11.02 -11.43
C GLU A 97 3.65 10.04 -10.25
N LEU A 98 2.98 8.88 -10.26
CA LEU A 98 3.21 7.83 -9.27
C LEU A 98 4.65 7.31 -9.30
N HIS A 99 5.21 7.13 -10.48
CA HIS A 99 6.58 6.65 -10.65
C HIS A 99 7.59 7.62 -10.04
N GLU A 100 7.43 8.93 -10.27
CA GLU A 100 8.25 9.98 -9.65
C GLU A 100 8.17 9.90 -8.12
N MET A 101 6.95 9.82 -7.56
CA MET A 101 6.76 9.65 -6.13
C MET A 101 7.38 8.35 -5.57
N PHE A 102 7.35 7.26 -6.35
CA PHE A 102 7.99 6.00 -5.97
C PHE A 102 9.51 6.12 -5.94
N MET A 103 10.12 6.81 -6.92
CA MET A 103 11.57 7.05 -6.95
C MET A 103 12.03 7.92 -5.78
N ASP A 104 11.28 8.97 -5.46
CA ASP A 104 11.54 9.82 -4.30
C ASP A 104 11.44 9.02 -3.00
N MET A 105 10.44 8.15 -2.89
CA MET A 105 10.26 7.30 -1.72
C MET A 105 11.35 6.24 -1.60
N ALA A 106 11.78 5.63 -2.71
CA ALA A 106 12.89 4.67 -2.71
C ALA A 106 14.18 5.32 -2.20
N MET A 107 14.49 6.54 -2.66
CA MET A 107 15.62 7.32 -2.17
C MET A 107 15.47 7.71 -0.69
N PHE A 108 14.25 8.07 -0.25
CA PHE A 108 13.95 8.41 1.14
C PHE A 108 14.05 7.21 2.08
N VAL A 109 13.71 6.01 1.61
CA VAL A 109 13.83 4.76 2.37
C VAL A 109 15.28 4.27 2.41
N GLU A 110 16.03 4.38 1.31
CA GLU A 110 17.45 3.99 1.27
C GLU A 110 18.32 4.86 2.20
N THR A 111 18.05 6.16 2.25
CA THR A 111 18.65 7.07 3.24
C THR A 111 18.21 6.80 4.69
N GLN A 112 17.11 6.05 4.88
CA GLN A 112 16.57 5.64 6.18
C GLN A 112 16.90 4.19 6.58
N GLY A 113 17.75 3.47 5.85
CA GLY A 113 18.06 2.03 6.06
C GLY A 113 18.40 1.59 7.50
N GLU A 114 18.75 2.51 8.41
CA GLU A 114 18.89 2.23 9.85
C GLU A 114 17.55 2.05 10.61
N MET A 115 16.41 2.40 10.03
CA MET A 115 15.16 2.58 10.81
C MET A 115 14.33 1.30 10.98
N ILE A 116 14.31 0.40 10.00
CA ILE A 116 13.66 -0.92 10.12
C ILE A 116 14.32 -1.73 11.25
N ASN A 117 15.65 -1.72 11.29
CA ASN A 117 16.43 -2.35 12.36
C ASN A 117 16.09 -1.76 13.75
N ASN A 118 15.73 -0.48 13.80
CA ASN A 118 15.28 0.16 15.02
C ASN A 118 13.86 -0.23 15.44
N ILE A 119 12.92 -0.53 14.54
CA ILE A 119 11.57 -0.98 14.92
C ILE A 119 11.66 -2.35 15.60
N GLU A 120 12.32 -3.31 14.95
CA GLU A 120 12.52 -4.66 15.48
C GLU A 120 13.27 -4.61 16.83
N LYS A 121 14.32 -3.80 16.93
CA LYS A 121 15.06 -3.56 18.18
C LYS A 121 14.20 -2.95 19.29
N ASN A 122 13.29 -2.04 18.97
CA ASN A 122 12.42 -1.44 20.00
C ASN A 122 11.28 -2.36 20.42
N VAL A 123 10.76 -3.19 19.52
CA VAL A 123 9.78 -4.24 19.86
C VAL A 123 10.44 -5.31 20.73
N MET A 124 11.66 -5.75 20.37
CA MET A 124 12.47 -6.65 21.21
C MET A 124 12.73 -6.04 22.58
N ASN A 125 13.20 -4.79 22.66
CA ASN A 125 13.47 -4.13 23.93
C ASN A 125 12.19 -4.00 24.79
N ALA A 126 11.05 -3.65 24.20
CA ALA A 126 9.78 -3.54 24.92
C ALA A 126 9.32 -4.91 25.45
N SER A 127 9.48 -5.98 24.67
CA SER A 127 9.23 -7.35 25.10
C SER A 127 10.12 -7.74 26.28
N ASP A 128 11.43 -7.47 26.18
CA ASP A 128 12.40 -7.72 27.26
C ASP A 128 12.03 -6.96 28.54
N TYR A 129 11.66 -5.68 28.44
CA TYR A 129 11.26 -4.89 29.61
C TYR A 129 10.01 -5.45 30.30
N VAL A 130 9.01 -5.90 29.53
CA VAL A 130 7.79 -6.52 30.07
C VAL A 130 8.11 -7.85 30.74
N GLU A 131 9.02 -8.64 30.17
CA GLU A 131 9.47 -9.90 30.76
C GLU A 131 10.21 -9.67 32.09
N HIS A 132 11.16 -8.74 32.13
CA HIS A 132 11.87 -8.38 33.36
C HIS A 132 10.92 -7.81 34.42
N ALA A 133 9.95 -6.96 34.04
CA ALA A 133 8.94 -6.44 34.96
C ALA A 133 8.05 -7.56 35.54
N LYS A 134 7.72 -8.58 34.74
CA LYS A 134 6.98 -9.77 35.20
C LYS A 134 7.79 -10.59 36.21
N GLU A 135 9.10 -10.71 36.04
CA GLU A 135 9.96 -11.38 37.01
C GLU A 135 10.07 -10.62 38.33
N GLU A 136 10.31 -9.31 38.27
CA GLU A 136 10.44 -8.47 39.46
C GLU A 136 9.14 -8.41 40.26
N THR A 137 7.98 -8.34 39.60
CA THR A 137 6.67 -8.43 40.29
C THR A 137 6.49 -9.79 40.97
N LYS A 138 6.93 -10.89 40.34
CA LYS A 138 6.90 -12.22 40.96
C LYS A 138 7.82 -12.31 42.18
N LYS A 139 9.01 -11.71 42.13
CA LYS A 139 9.94 -11.61 43.29
C LYS A 139 9.33 -10.78 44.41
N ALA A 140 8.73 -9.63 44.09
CA ALA A 140 8.07 -8.75 45.06
C ALA A 140 6.93 -9.45 45.81
N VAL A 141 6.11 -10.26 45.13
CA VAL A 141 5.06 -11.08 45.77
C VAL A 141 5.67 -12.11 46.73
N LYS A 142 6.76 -12.77 46.33
CA LYS A 142 7.49 -13.71 47.20
C LYS A 142 8.04 -13.00 48.44
N TYR A 143 8.68 -11.84 48.29
CA TYR A 143 9.19 -11.07 49.42
C TYR A 143 8.07 -10.60 50.36
N LYS A 144 6.96 -10.08 49.82
CA LYS A 144 5.77 -9.71 50.62
C LYS A 144 5.22 -10.89 51.41
N SER A 145 5.14 -12.08 50.81
CA SER A 145 4.66 -13.29 51.51
C SER A 145 5.60 -13.75 52.62
N LYS A 146 6.92 -13.71 52.40
CA LYS A 146 7.94 -14.01 53.43
C LYS A 146 7.93 -12.98 54.55
N ALA A 147 7.90 -11.69 54.22
CA ALA A 147 7.85 -10.61 55.21
C ALA A 147 6.61 -10.71 56.10
N ARG A 148 5.43 -11.06 55.54
CA ARG A 148 4.23 -11.32 56.34
C ARG A 148 4.41 -12.48 57.31
N ARG A 149 5.03 -13.60 56.89
CA ARG A 149 5.31 -14.73 57.78
C ARG A 149 6.25 -14.33 58.92
N VAL A 150 7.33 -13.62 58.61
CA VAL A 150 8.29 -13.13 59.62
C VAL A 150 7.62 -12.16 60.59
N CYS A 151 6.80 -11.23 60.10
CA CYS A 151 6.05 -10.29 60.92
C CYS A 151 5.06 -11.01 61.86
N CYS A 152 4.30 -11.99 61.35
CA CYS A 152 3.42 -12.80 62.21
C CYS A 152 4.20 -13.56 63.28
N LEU A 153 5.34 -14.16 62.94
CA LEU A 153 6.19 -14.86 63.91
C LEU A 153 6.75 -13.89 64.97
N SER A 154 7.21 -12.70 64.57
CA SER A 154 7.70 -11.70 65.51
C SER A 154 6.62 -11.19 66.46
N VAL A 155 5.38 -11.02 65.97
CA VAL A 155 4.23 -10.63 66.81
C VAL A 155 3.88 -11.74 67.82
N ILE A 156 3.87 -13.01 67.39
CA ILE A 156 3.61 -14.14 68.29
C ILE A 156 4.66 -14.22 69.41
N VAL A 157 5.94 -14.08 69.07
CA VAL A 157 7.03 -14.08 70.06
C VAL A 157 6.86 -12.92 71.06
N LEU A 158 6.60 -11.70 70.58
CA LEU A 158 6.34 -10.54 71.42
C LEU A 158 5.18 -10.78 72.41
N VAL A 159 4.06 -11.34 71.94
CA VAL A 159 2.90 -11.63 72.79
C VAL A 159 3.20 -12.74 73.80
N SER A 160 4.04 -13.73 73.48
CA SER A 160 4.38 -14.83 74.40
C SER A 160 5.39 -14.46 75.50
N VAL A 161 6.13 -13.37 75.32
CA VAL A 161 7.15 -12.87 76.28
C VAL A 161 6.57 -11.79 77.21
N LEU A 162 5.48 -11.14 76.80
CA LEU A 162 4.67 -10.22 77.61
C LEU A 162 3.73 -10.99 78.54
#